data_AF-A0A954HDC2-F1
#
_entry.id   AF-A0A954HDC2-F1
#
_cell.length_a   1.000
_cell.length_b   1.000
_cell.length_c   1.000
_cell.angle_alpha   90.00
_cell.angle_beta   90.00
_cell.angle_gamma   90.00
#
_symmetry.space_group_name_H-M   'P 1'
#
loop_
_entity.id
_entity.type
_entity.pdbx_description
1 polymer ?
#
loop_
_entity_poly.entity_id
_entity_poly.type
_entity_poly.pdbx_seq_one_letter_code
_entity_poly.pdbx_strand_id
1 'polypeptide(L)'
;MVCVLVLVAAAAGVIQADELHLDNGMVLQGIVVKVPGLKMLTAERNNISEIRNLPFYMVDDGVRRYFLSTRFATPVDYDPLNPYVTYDLFQQKTGRAPGPGVVGASKATPFDRFGRRTVSLTSKHGDIHIIQGITKVRPDWVLVEGLNHDWEYRLDTKVVPDEVLQAIVEQATDQQNSEERKHAVMFFLQADKPRLAQQELERLGEDFPELAEWCRAYKQSIAELSARLGLNELKLRRLSGQHQLANFIARQVPVDEVSADVALEAQEIVATYDKALEDRDRALMWLDLLHAKIPEETAAELQGMRARLRDEMHVETLERLVPFLRVVEDETLTPDQKLALAYSGWVLGAPEAVEELKVAQNLWAARFLVLEYIRSDNDLRRDEILEELQNLEGVSVSRVADMVGQLPMAFETPVTESSIVEDVTFSSDSGEAERQYSLMLPPEYSPHLAYPMLVVLNSSGQDEASAVKWWAGDAQQQGWAQRRGYIVIAPHYLDKETGEYDYSTESNTLVRDCITHVRKRYRVDSDRVFIAGHGMGADATYDVALSAPD
;
A
#
# COMPACT_ATOMS: atom_id res chain seq x y z
N MET A 1 25.80 28.70 -12.01
CA MET A 1 26.29 28.46 -10.64
C MET A 1 26.13 26.98 -10.38
N VAL A 2 27.20 26.21 -10.64
CA VAL A 2 27.19 24.75 -10.64
C VAL A 2 27.18 24.29 -9.18
N CYS A 3 26.07 23.74 -8.70
CA CYS A 3 25.99 23.05 -7.43
C CYS A 3 26.73 21.71 -7.54
N VAL A 4 28.05 21.77 -7.47
CA VAL A 4 28.83 20.64 -6.99
C VAL A 4 28.42 20.47 -5.54
N LEU A 5 27.57 19.47 -5.27
CA LEU A 5 27.33 18.97 -3.92
C LEU A 5 28.62 18.26 -3.51
N VAL A 6 29.62 19.07 -3.15
CA VAL A 6 30.82 18.63 -2.47
C VAL A 6 30.34 17.84 -1.26
N LEU A 7 30.77 16.58 -1.19
CA LEU A 7 30.73 15.78 0.02
C LEU A 7 31.12 16.67 1.19
N VAL A 8 30.14 17.07 2.01
CA VAL A 8 30.42 17.60 3.34
C VAL A 8 30.76 16.40 4.22
N ALA A 9 31.86 15.73 3.88
CA ALA A 9 32.65 14.93 4.81
C ALA A 9 33.52 15.90 5.63
N ALA A 10 32.88 16.88 6.28
CA ALA A 10 33.55 17.76 7.23
C ALA A 10 33.39 17.17 8.63
N ALA A 11 34.26 16.23 8.98
CA ALA A 11 34.63 15.84 10.35
C ALA A 11 33.50 15.90 11.41
N ALA A 12 32.33 15.33 11.11
CA ALA A 12 31.39 14.92 12.15
C ALA A 12 31.77 13.48 12.49
N GLY A 13 31.93 13.15 13.77
CA GLY A 13 32.28 11.79 14.20
C GLY A 13 31.35 10.79 13.52
N VAL A 14 31.91 9.98 12.64
CA VAL A 14 31.20 8.86 12.02
C VAL A 14 31.00 7.85 13.15
N ILE A 15 29.80 7.82 13.73
CA ILE A 15 29.35 6.63 14.44
C ILE A 15 29.02 5.68 13.32
N GLN A 16 29.86 4.68 13.08
CA GLN A 16 29.64 3.71 12.00
C GLN A 16 28.61 2.69 12.46
N ALA A 17 27.40 3.18 12.77
CA ALA A 17 26.22 2.38 13.03
C ALA A 17 25.55 2.09 11.69
N ASP A 18 25.21 0.82 11.48
CA ASP A 18 24.55 0.34 10.26
C ASP A 18 23.02 0.23 10.44
N GLU A 19 22.53 0.49 11.66
CA GLU A 19 21.11 0.56 11.98
C GLU A 19 20.75 1.81 12.79
N LEU A 20 19.54 2.33 12.53
CA LEU A 20 18.90 3.36 13.34
C LEU A 20 17.55 2.84 13.83
N HIS A 21 17.43 2.65 15.14
CA HIS A 21 16.22 2.15 15.80
C HIS A 21 15.38 3.34 16.27
N LEU A 22 14.13 3.42 15.79
CA LEU A 22 13.19 4.46 16.17
C LEU A 22 12.38 4.05 17.41
N ASP A 23 11.92 5.03 18.20
CA ASP A 23 11.13 4.79 19.42
C ASP A 23 9.82 4.02 19.15
N ASN A 24 9.31 4.06 17.92
CA ASN A 24 8.12 3.35 17.48
C ASN A 24 8.41 1.89 17.03
N GLY A 25 9.64 1.40 17.20
CA GLY A 25 10.06 0.05 16.83
C GLY A 25 10.49 -0.14 15.37
N MET A 26 10.46 0.90 14.53
CA MET A 26 11.01 0.82 13.18
C MET A 26 12.54 0.79 13.21
N VAL A 27 13.14 -0.03 12.34
CA VAL A 27 14.60 -0.09 12.15
C VAL A 27 14.93 0.34 10.73
N LEU A 28 15.84 1.30 10.59
CA LEU A 28 16.38 1.71 9.30
C LEU A 28 17.81 1.21 9.17
N GLN A 29 18.08 0.43 8.13
CA GLN A 29 19.40 -0.09 7.82
C GLN A 29 20.09 0.80 6.79
N GLY A 30 21.37 1.09 7.03
CA GLY A 30 22.20 1.92 6.15
C GLY A 30 23.26 2.67 6.93
N ILE A 31 24.06 3.46 6.22
CA ILE A 31 25.13 4.24 6.85
C ILE A 31 24.50 5.38 7.66
N VAL A 32 24.59 5.31 8.98
CA VAL A 32 24.06 6.33 9.88
C VAL A 32 25.11 7.40 10.17
N VAL A 33 24.81 8.67 9.87
CA VAL A 33 25.66 9.80 10.22
C VAL A 33 24.89 10.94 10.85
N LYS A 34 25.49 11.64 11.81
CA LYS A 34 24.88 12.84 12.39
C LYS A 34 25.10 14.04 11.48
N VAL A 35 24.04 14.75 11.13
CA VAL A 35 24.07 15.90 10.22
C VAL A 35 23.45 17.16 10.85
N PRO A 36 23.98 18.35 10.52
CA PRO A 36 23.50 19.61 11.06
C PRO A 36 22.17 20.09 10.48
N GLY A 37 21.74 19.56 9.33
CA GLY A 37 20.53 19.97 8.63
C GLY A 37 20.41 19.30 7.26
N LEU A 38 19.25 19.43 6.62
CA LEU A 38 18.97 18.77 5.34
C LEU A 38 19.63 19.46 4.12
N LYS A 39 19.97 20.75 4.24
CA LYS A 39 20.65 21.55 3.20
C LYS A 39 21.71 22.44 3.84
N MET A 40 22.68 22.92 3.04
CA MET A 40 23.77 23.80 3.52
C MET A 40 23.24 25.02 4.28
N LEU A 41 22.24 25.72 3.77
CA LEU A 41 21.66 26.90 4.43
C LEU A 41 21.09 26.56 5.83
N THR A 42 20.45 25.41 5.98
CA THR A 42 19.93 24.94 7.27
C THR A 42 21.09 24.55 8.20
N ALA A 43 22.12 23.89 7.66
CA ALA A 43 23.31 23.53 8.39
C ALA A 43 24.08 24.76 8.91
N GLU A 44 24.20 25.81 8.10
CA GLU A 44 24.80 27.09 8.45
C GLU A 44 23.99 27.81 9.54
N ARG A 45 22.65 27.88 9.38
CA ARG A 45 21.76 28.47 10.39
C ARG A 45 21.78 27.73 11.72
N ASN A 46 21.91 26.40 11.71
CA ASN A 46 21.94 25.60 12.94
C ASN A 46 23.28 25.67 13.67
N ASN A 47 24.35 26.15 13.02
CA ASN A 47 25.71 26.26 13.55
C ASN A 47 26.24 27.70 13.55
N ILE A 48 25.39 28.66 13.90
CA ILE A 48 25.79 30.08 14.07
C ILE A 48 26.71 30.27 15.29
N SER A 49 26.67 29.36 16.27
CA SER A 49 27.51 29.37 17.47
C SER A 49 28.73 28.43 17.35
N GLU A 50 29.72 28.58 18.23
CA GLU A 50 30.91 27.71 18.28
C GLU A 50 30.58 26.23 18.60
N ILE A 51 29.37 25.95 19.10
CA ILE A 51 28.92 24.60 19.41
C ILE A 51 28.19 24.02 18.20
N ARG A 52 28.78 22.98 17.59
CA ARG A 52 28.20 22.28 16.46
C ARG A 52 26.94 21.52 16.89
N ASN A 53 25.77 21.99 16.44
CA ASN A 53 24.50 21.31 16.63
C ASN A 53 24.28 20.30 15.49
N LEU A 54 24.13 19.02 15.85
CA LEU A 54 23.83 17.93 14.93
C LEU A 54 22.49 17.29 15.30
N PRO A 55 21.36 17.98 15.05
CA PRO A 55 20.07 17.55 15.56
C PRO A 55 19.46 16.37 14.80
N PHE A 56 20.04 15.97 13.66
CA PHE A 56 19.50 14.91 12.80
C PHE A 56 20.47 13.74 12.64
N TYR A 57 19.93 12.53 12.55
CA TYR A 57 20.56 11.39 11.89
C TYR A 57 20.19 11.41 10.40
N MET A 58 21.17 11.18 9.54
CA MET A 58 20.97 10.79 8.14
C MET A 58 21.28 9.30 8.03
N VAL A 59 20.35 8.51 7.51
CA VAL A 59 20.58 7.10 7.15
C VAL A 59 20.62 7.00 5.63
N ASP A 60 21.75 6.58 5.06
CA ASP A 60 21.90 6.32 3.62
C ASP A 60 21.89 4.81 3.37
N ASP A 61 20.80 4.29 2.81
CA ASP A 61 20.65 2.86 2.47
C ASP A 61 21.20 2.52 1.07
N GLY A 62 21.82 3.50 0.40
CA GLY A 62 22.27 3.45 -0.97
C GLY A 62 21.29 4.12 -1.93
N VAL A 63 20.00 3.81 -1.84
CA VAL A 63 18.96 4.30 -2.76
C VAL A 63 18.27 5.56 -2.22
N ARG A 64 18.11 5.63 -0.90
CA ARG A 64 17.34 6.63 -0.17
C ARG A 64 18.18 7.22 0.95
N ARG A 65 17.83 8.45 1.32
CA ARG A 65 18.36 9.12 2.51
C ARG A 65 17.23 9.50 3.43
N TYR A 66 17.25 8.96 4.63
CA TYR A 66 16.31 9.30 5.69
C TYR A 66 16.92 10.36 6.58
N PHE A 67 16.17 11.43 6.88
CA PHE A 67 16.60 12.47 7.82
C PHE A 67 15.65 12.47 9.01
N LEU A 68 16.17 12.09 10.18
CA LEU A 68 15.38 11.88 11.40
C LEU A 68 15.96 12.67 12.56
N SER A 69 15.10 13.18 13.43
CA SER A 69 15.52 13.84 14.65
C SER A 69 16.26 12.85 15.55
N THR A 70 17.40 13.27 16.10
CA THR A 70 18.18 12.52 17.09
C THR A 70 17.42 12.24 18.39
N ARG A 71 16.26 12.89 18.61
CA ARG A 71 15.44 12.74 19.82
C ARG A 71 14.62 11.45 19.86
N PHE A 72 14.35 10.83 18.70
CA PHE A 72 13.41 9.72 18.58
C PHE A 72 14.07 8.45 18.02
N ALA A 73 15.40 8.40 18.09
CA ALA A 73 16.18 7.39 17.38
C ALA A 73 17.51 7.09 18.08
N THR A 74 17.87 5.81 18.11
CA THR A 74 19.10 5.29 18.69
C THR A 74 19.90 4.53 17.63
N PRO A 75 21.16 4.92 17.34
CA PRO A 75 22.01 4.17 16.43
C PRO A 75 22.47 2.87 17.07
N VAL A 76 22.53 1.79 16.28
CA VAL A 76 23.01 0.47 16.69
C VAL A 76 24.05 -0.01 15.69
N ASP A 77 25.20 -0.45 16.21
CA ASP A 77 26.23 -1.06 15.39
C ASP A 77 25.76 -2.47 14.99
N TYR A 78 25.64 -2.72 13.69
CA TYR A 78 25.22 -4.00 13.13
C TYR A 78 26.29 -4.49 12.16
N ASP A 79 27.02 -5.54 12.53
CA ASP A 79 27.99 -6.16 11.64
C ASP A 79 27.29 -7.30 10.87
N PRO A 80 27.06 -7.16 9.55
CA PRO A 80 26.40 -8.21 8.78
C PRO A 80 27.29 -9.45 8.72
N LEU A 81 26.78 -10.56 9.29
CA LEU A 81 27.46 -11.86 9.32
C LEU A 81 27.85 -12.42 7.94
N ASN A 82 27.21 -11.94 6.86
CA ASN A 82 27.52 -12.32 5.48
C ASN A 82 27.58 -11.08 4.58
N PRO A 83 28.73 -10.78 3.94
CA PRO A 83 28.82 -9.67 3.00
C PRO A 83 28.00 -9.97 1.73
N TYR A 84 27.48 -8.91 1.11
CA TYR A 84 26.79 -9.02 -0.17
C TYR A 84 27.75 -9.41 -1.29
N VAL A 85 27.30 -10.32 -2.17
CA VAL A 85 27.97 -10.59 -3.45
C VAL A 85 27.71 -9.39 -4.37
N THR A 86 28.76 -8.86 -5.01
CA THR A 86 28.64 -7.67 -5.85
C THR A 86 29.36 -7.85 -7.18
N TYR A 87 28.80 -7.28 -8.25
CA TYR A 87 29.40 -7.29 -9.58
C TYR A 87 29.72 -5.86 -10.02
N ASP A 88 30.95 -5.61 -10.45
CA ASP A 88 31.35 -4.37 -11.12
C ASP A 88 31.34 -4.59 -12.64
N LEU A 89 30.61 -3.73 -13.35
CA LEU A 89 30.36 -3.85 -14.78
C LEU A 89 31.08 -2.75 -15.55
N PHE A 90 31.88 -3.15 -16.52
CA PHE A 90 32.53 -2.17 -17.38
C PHE A 90 31.54 -1.55 -18.37
N GLN A 91 31.37 -0.23 -18.29
CA GLN A 91 30.63 0.56 -19.28
C GLN A 91 31.56 1.63 -19.86
N GLN A 92 31.62 1.72 -21.19
CA GLN A 92 32.42 2.74 -21.86
C GLN A 92 31.73 4.11 -21.77
N LYS A 93 32.35 5.05 -21.05
CA LYS A 93 31.92 6.45 -21.04
C LYS A 93 32.37 7.17 -22.31
N THR A 94 31.43 7.79 -23.01
CA THR A 94 31.66 8.56 -24.26
C THR A 94 31.73 10.07 -24.02
N GLY A 95 31.32 10.55 -22.84
CA GLY A 95 31.34 11.96 -22.49
C GLY A 95 31.14 12.23 -20.99
N ARG A 96 31.37 13.47 -20.57
CA ARG A 96 31.15 13.98 -19.21
C ARG A 96 30.51 15.37 -19.22
N ALA A 97 29.60 15.60 -20.16
CA ALA A 97 28.83 16.84 -20.16
C ALA A 97 28.09 16.97 -18.82
N PRO A 98 27.92 18.18 -18.26
CA PRO A 98 27.21 18.34 -17.00
C PRO A 98 25.84 17.67 -17.05
N GLY A 99 25.48 16.92 -16.00
CA GLY A 99 24.15 16.35 -15.87
C GLY A 99 23.06 17.43 -15.76
N PRO A 100 21.79 17.04 -15.90
CA PRO A 100 20.67 17.96 -15.77
C PRO A 100 20.59 18.52 -14.35
N GLY A 101 20.56 19.85 -14.21
CA GLY A 101 20.36 20.51 -12.91
C GLY A 101 18.94 20.36 -12.34
N VAL A 102 17.97 20.08 -13.22
CA VAL A 102 16.58 19.74 -12.89
C VAL A 102 16.14 18.64 -13.84
N VAL A 103 15.62 17.55 -13.29
CA VAL A 103 15.00 16.47 -14.07
C VAL A 103 13.50 16.80 -14.16
N GLY A 104 13.09 17.34 -15.31
CA GLY A 104 11.68 17.59 -15.61
C GLY A 104 10.96 16.33 -16.10
N ALA A 105 9.97 16.50 -16.97
CA ALA A 105 9.37 15.37 -17.69
C ALA A 105 10.47 14.57 -18.42
N SER A 106 10.49 13.26 -18.17
CA SER A 106 11.51 12.38 -18.71
C SER A 106 10.89 11.08 -19.21
N LYS A 107 11.48 10.53 -20.28
CA LYS A 107 11.13 9.21 -20.80
C LYS A 107 12.37 8.35 -20.83
N ALA A 108 12.31 7.21 -20.17
CA ALA A 108 13.38 6.21 -20.20
C ALA A 108 12.95 5.01 -21.06
N THR A 109 13.85 4.54 -21.92
CA THR A 109 13.69 3.19 -22.49
C THR A 109 13.91 2.15 -21.39
N PRO A 110 13.37 0.93 -21.53
CA PRO A 110 13.79 -0.21 -20.71
C PRO A 110 15.31 -0.40 -20.80
N PHE A 111 15.88 -1.03 -19.77
CA PHE A 111 17.26 -1.50 -19.84
C PHE A 111 17.38 -2.65 -20.85
N ASP A 112 18.43 -2.62 -21.65
CA ASP A 112 18.81 -3.75 -22.51
C ASP A 112 19.56 -4.83 -21.70
N ARG A 113 19.91 -5.93 -22.37
CA ARG A 113 20.67 -7.05 -21.77
C ARG A 113 22.07 -6.69 -21.24
N PHE A 114 22.58 -5.50 -21.55
CA PHE A 114 23.87 -4.98 -21.09
C PHE A 114 23.70 -3.95 -19.97
N GLY A 115 22.47 -3.76 -19.47
CA GLY A 115 22.15 -2.78 -18.46
C GLY A 115 22.20 -1.34 -18.97
N ARG A 116 22.02 -1.10 -20.28
CA ARG A 116 22.01 0.24 -20.88
C ARG A 116 20.60 0.69 -21.21
N ARG A 117 20.36 2.00 -21.11
CA ARG A 117 19.12 2.63 -21.58
C ARG A 117 19.36 4.06 -22.02
N THR A 118 18.38 4.63 -22.71
CA THR A 118 18.38 6.05 -23.06
C THR A 118 17.28 6.76 -22.27
N VAL A 119 17.66 7.84 -21.60
CA VAL A 119 16.76 8.78 -20.95
C VAL A 119 16.70 10.04 -21.79
N SER A 120 15.50 10.41 -22.22
CA SER A 120 15.23 11.64 -22.94
C SER A 120 14.61 12.64 -21.97
N LEU A 121 15.24 13.80 -21.82
CA LEU A 121 14.77 14.91 -21.01
C LEU A 121 14.31 16.05 -21.91
N THR A 122 13.10 16.54 -21.70
CA THR A 122 12.61 17.71 -22.43
C THR A 122 13.10 18.98 -21.75
N SER A 123 13.79 19.84 -22.50
CA SER A 123 14.29 21.13 -22.02
C SER A 123 13.87 22.26 -22.96
N LYS A 124 13.89 23.51 -22.45
CA LYS A 124 13.60 24.72 -23.25
C LYS A 124 14.53 24.89 -24.46
N HIS A 125 15.67 24.20 -24.47
CA HIS A 125 16.69 24.24 -25.52
C HIS A 125 16.70 23.00 -26.42
N GLY A 126 15.68 22.14 -26.33
CA GLY A 126 15.58 20.89 -27.07
C GLY A 126 15.76 19.65 -26.19
N ASP A 127 15.52 18.48 -26.77
CA ASP A 127 15.62 17.21 -26.04
C ASP A 127 17.08 16.84 -25.76
N ILE A 128 17.35 16.48 -24.51
CA ILE A 128 18.66 15.99 -24.07
C ILE A 128 18.57 14.47 -23.95
N HIS A 129 19.35 13.77 -24.75
CA HIS A 129 19.44 12.31 -24.72
C HIS A 129 20.66 11.86 -23.90
N ILE A 130 20.38 11.20 -22.77
CA ILE A 130 21.38 10.71 -21.85
C ILE A 130 21.40 9.19 -21.95
N ILE A 131 22.55 8.64 -22.33
CA ILE A 131 22.78 7.20 -22.32
C ILE A 131 23.20 6.85 -20.90
N GLN A 132 22.48 5.94 -20.27
CA GLN A 132 22.78 5.43 -18.94
C GLN A 132 23.22 3.97 -19.02
N GLY A 133 24.07 3.54 -18.08
CA GLY A 133 24.50 2.17 -17.93
C GLY A 133 24.55 1.76 -16.46
N ILE A 134 24.17 0.53 -16.17
CA ILE A 134 24.44 -0.09 -14.87
C ILE A 134 25.93 -0.42 -14.81
N THR A 135 26.61 0.09 -13.78
CA THR A 135 28.07 -0.08 -13.59
C THR A 135 28.43 -0.87 -12.34
N LYS A 136 27.49 -1.02 -11.40
CA LYS A 136 27.62 -1.91 -10.25
C LYS A 136 26.28 -2.53 -9.90
N VAL A 137 26.32 -3.81 -9.53
CA VAL A 137 25.14 -4.56 -9.08
C VAL A 137 25.41 -5.09 -7.68
N ARG A 138 24.50 -4.79 -6.77
CA ARG A 138 24.38 -5.39 -5.44
C ARG A 138 22.99 -6.01 -5.28
N PRO A 139 22.79 -6.89 -4.29
CA PRO A 139 21.52 -7.55 -4.10
C PRO A 139 20.38 -6.58 -3.74
N ASP A 140 20.72 -5.49 -3.04
CA ASP A 140 19.81 -4.45 -2.57
C ASP A 140 19.64 -3.29 -3.57
N TRP A 141 20.69 -2.95 -4.32
CA TRP A 141 20.64 -1.86 -5.30
C TRP A 141 21.57 -2.03 -6.49
N VAL A 142 21.31 -1.27 -7.56
CA VAL A 142 22.20 -1.10 -8.71
C VAL A 142 22.66 0.34 -8.85
N LEU A 143 23.93 0.55 -9.23
CA LEU A 143 24.48 1.86 -9.58
C LEU A 143 24.23 2.13 -11.05
N VAL A 144 23.57 3.25 -11.35
CA VAL A 144 23.30 3.72 -12.71
C VAL A 144 24.09 5.00 -12.95
N GLU A 145 24.91 4.99 -14.00
CA GLU A 145 25.73 6.13 -14.39
C GLU A 145 25.38 6.60 -15.81
N GLY A 146 25.45 7.91 -16.02
CA GLY A 146 25.48 8.54 -17.33
C GLY A 146 26.78 8.20 -18.05
N LEU A 147 26.65 7.65 -19.27
CA LEU A 147 27.78 7.30 -20.11
C LEU A 147 28.25 8.48 -20.96
N ASN A 148 27.36 9.43 -21.26
CA ASN A 148 27.68 10.66 -21.99
C ASN A 148 27.55 11.95 -21.15
N HIS A 149 26.97 11.86 -19.95
CA HIS A 149 26.77 12.98 -19.02
C HIS A 149 27.21 12.61 -17.60
N ASP A 150 27.57 13.60 -16.81
CA ASP A 150 27.87 13.47 -15.38
C ASP A 150 26.57 13.36 -14.58
N TRP A 151 26.06 12.14 -14.44
CA TRP A 151 24.85 11.83 -13.70
C TRP A 151 24.99 10.43 -13.08
N GLU A 152 24.85 10.32 -11.77
CA GLU A 152 24.90 9.05 -11.04
C GLU A 152 23.72 8.96 -10.06
N TYR A 153 23.13 7.79 -9.92
CA TYR A 153 22.15 7.46 -8.89
C TYR A 153 22.02 5.95 -8.71
N ARG A 154 21.34 5.53 -7.64
CA ARG A 154 21.05 4.12 -7.38
C ARG A 154 19.58 3.81 -7.57
N LEU A 155 19.30 2.58 -7.98
CA LEU A 155 17.96 2.02 -8.06
C LEU A 155 17.90 0.76 -7.20
N ASP A 156 16.75 0.49 -6.60
CA ASP A 156 16.50 -0.80 -5.95
C ASP A 156 16.59 -1.91 -7.01
N THR A 157 17.33 -2.99 -6.69
CA THR A 157 17.53 -4.12 -7.61
C THR A 157 16.21 -4.77 -8.02
N LYS A 158 15.15 -4.67 -7.21
CA LYS A 158 13.80 -5.17 -7.50
C LYS A 158 13.14 -4.44 -8.68
N VAL A 159 13.60 -3.24 -9.04
CA VAL A 159 13.09 -2.46 -10.19
C VAL A 159 13.71 -2.92 -11.50
N VAL A 160 14.85 -3.62 -11.46
CA VAL A 160 15.49 -4.18 -12.66
C VAL A 160 14.71 -5.44 -13.09
N PRO A 161 14.28 -5.56 -14.37
CA PRO A 161 13.64 -6.76 -14.87
C PRO A 161 14.52 -8.00 -14.67
N ASP A 162 13.91 -9.13 -14.32
CA ASP A 162 14.61 -10.37 -14.02
C ASP A 162 15.52 -10.82 -15.18
N GLU A 163 15.05 -10.69 -16.42
CA GLU A 163 15.79 -11.11 -17.61
C GLU A 163 17.03 -10.23 -17.83
N VAL A 164 16.94 -8.94 -17.49
CA VAL A 164 18.06 -8.00 -17.57
C VAL A 164 19.07 -8.28 -16.48
N LEU A 165 18.60 -8.48 -15.24
CA LEU A 165 19.46 -8.79 -14.10
C LEU A 165 20.22 -10.10 -14.32
N GLN A 166 19.52 -11.14 -14.81
CA GLN A 166 20.11 -12.41 -15.19
C GLN A 166 21.20 -12.22 -16.26
N ALA A 167 20.89 -11.54 -17.36
CA ALA A 167 21.86 -11.34 -18.44
C ALA A 167 23.11 -10.56 -18.01
N ILE A 168 22.94 -9.59 -17.09
CA ILE A 168 24.05 -8.81 -16.53
C ILE A 168 24.94 -9.69 -15.65
N VAL A 169 24.35 -10.45 -14.74
CA VAL A 169 25.11 -11.35 -13.84
C VAL A 169 25.82 -12.43 -14.64
N GLU A 170 25.15 -13.02 -15.63
CA GLU A 170 25.75 -14.01 -16.54
C GLU A 170 26.98 -13.46 -17.29
N GLN A 171 26.91 -12.22 -17.78
CA GLN A 171 28.04 -11.57 -18.46
C GLN A 171 29.19 -11.20 -17.53
N ALA A 172 28.89 -10.96 -16.25
CA ALA A 172 29.87 -10.60 -15.24
C ALA A 172 30.50 -11.82 -14.54
N THR A 173 30.08 -13.04 -14.92
CA THR A 173 30.46 -14.30 -14.30
C THR A 173 31.13 -15.21 -15.34
N ASP A 174 32.30 -15.75 -15.04
CA ASP A 174 32.90 -16.79 -15.90
C ASP A 174 32.08 -18.08 -15.80
N GLN A 175 31.41 -18.42 -16.91
CA GLN A 175 30.53 -19.57 -16.99
C GLN A 175 31.25 -20.92 -16.86
N GLN A 176 32.57 -20.94 -17.02
CA GLN A 176 33.41 -22.12 -16.83
C GLN A 176 33.98 -22.22 -15.41
N ASN A 177 33.74 -21.23 -14.56
CA ASN A 177 34.21 -21.20 -13.17
C ASN A 177 33.07 -21.52 -12.20
N SER A 178 33.11 -22.72 -11.62
CA SER A 178 32.07 -23.20 -10.69
C SER A 178 31.91 -22.32 -9.45
N GLU A 179 32.98 -21.68 -8.95
CA GLU A 179 32.89 -20.82 -7.77
C GLU A 179 32.19 -19.49 -8.08
N GLU A 180 32.44 -18.91 -9.26
CA GLU A 180 31.73 -17.69 -9.68
C GLU A 180 30.25 -17.97 -9.96
N ARG A 181 29.91 -19.15 -10.52
CA ARG A 181 28.52 -19.59 -10.68
C ARG A 181 27.82 -19.81 -9.32
N LYS A 182 28.52 -20.35 -8.31
CA LYS A 182 27.98 -20.41 -6.93
C LYS A 182 27.71 -19.01 -6.36
N HIS A 183 28.60 -18.05 -6.62
CA HIS A 183 28.39 -16.66 -6.23
C HIS A 183 27.16 -16.06 -6.90
N ALA A 184 26.86 -16.40 -8.16
CA ALA A 184 25.64 -15.97 -8.86
C ALA A 184 24.36 -16.50 -8.18
N VAL A 185 24.34 -17.79 -7.78
CA VAL A 185 23.23 -18.35 -6.99
C VAL A 185 23.04 -17.59 -5.68
N MET A 186 24.13 -17.34 -4.93
CA MET A 186 24.08 -16.59 -3.67
C MET A 186 23.63 -15.15 -3.87
N PHE A 187 24.07 -14.49 -4.93
CA PHE A 187 23.64 -13.15 -5.30
C PHE A 187 22.12 -13.11 -5.49
N PHE A 188 21.54 -14.02 -6.28
CA PHE A 188 20.10 -14.06 -6.51
C PHE A 188 19.30 -14.38 -5.23
N LEU A 189 19.84 -15.22 -4.34
CA LEU A 189 19.26 -15.46 -3.02
C LEU A 189 19.26 -14.19 -2.16
N GLN A 190 20.39 -13.48 -2.09
CA GLN A 190 20.52 -12.21 -1.36
C GLN A 190 19.63 -11.11 -1.95
N ALA A 191 19.31 -11.18 -3.24
CA ALA A 191 18.49 -10.20 -3.96
C ALA A 191 16.97 -10.48 -3.88
N ASP A 192 16.55 -11.47 -3.08
CA ASP A 192 15.16 -11.97 -3.03
C ASP A 192 14.63 -12.44 -4.41
N LYS A 193 15.49 -13.05 -5.25
CA LYS A 193 15.16 -13.55 -6.59
C LYS A 193 15.25 -15.09 -6.66
N PRO A 194 14.40 -15.84 -5.92
CA PRO A 194 14.54 -17.28 -5.84
C PRO A 194 14.35 -18.00 -7.19
N ARG A 195 13.51 -17.45 -8.09
CA ARG A 195 13.34 -18.00 -9.46
C ARG A 195 14.66 -17.97 -10.25
N LEU A 196 15.38 -16.85 -10.19
CA LEU A 196 16.68 -16.73 -10.87
C LEU A 196 17.74 -17.60 -10.19
N ALA A 197 17.73 -17.65 -8.85
CA ALA A 197 18.62 -18.53 -8.10
C ALA A 197 18.40 -20.01 -8.48
N GLN A 198 17.15 -20.45 -8.64
CA GLN A 198 16.82 -21.81 -9.01
C GLN A 198 17.29 -22.15 -10.43
N GLN A 199 17.00 -21.28 -11.39
CA GLN A 199 17.45 -21.49 -12.78
C GLN A 199 18.97 -21.61 -12.87
N GLU A 200 19.69 -20.76 -12.15
CA GLU A 200 21.15 -20.78 -12.14
C GLU A 200 21.70 -22.01 -11.42
N LEU A 201 21.07 -22.43 -10.32
CA LEU A 201 21.42 -23.64 -9.58
C LEU A 201 21.25 -24.91 -10.42
N GLU A 202 20.17 -24.99 -11.19
CA GLU A 202 19.87 -26.12 -12.09
C GLU A 202 20.93 -26.20 -13.19
N ARG A 203 21.23 -25.09 -13.88
CA ARG A 203 22.30 -25.04 -14.89
C ARG A 203 23.67 -25.37 -14.30
N LEU A 204 23.99 -24.86 -13.11
CA LEU A 204 25.25 -25.18 -12.41
C LEU A 204 25.36 -26.68 -12.10
N GLY A 205 24.27 -27.33 -11.71
CA GLY A 205 24.24 -28.78 -11.46
C GLY A 205 24.38 -29.63 -12.73
N GLU A 206 23.90 -29.13 -13.87
CA GLU A 206 24.10 -29.76 -15.19
C GLU A 206 25.56 -29.61 -15.67
N ASP A 207 26.13 -28.41 -15.55
CA ASP A 207 27.47 -28.07 -16.03
C ASP A 207 28.58 -28.67 -15.13
N PHE A 208 28.33 -28.80 -13.82
CA PHE A 208 29.29 -29.28 -12.82
C PHE A 208 28.69 -30.38 -11.93
N PRO A 209 28.59 -31.63 -12.41
CA PRO A 209 27.96 -32.73 -11.69
C PRO A 209 28.57 -33.04 -10.30
N GLU A 210 29.85 -32.70 -10.09
CA GLU A 210 30.54 -32.82 -8.81
C GLU A 210 29.93 -31.94 -7.70
N LEU A 211 29.15 -30.93 -8.04
CA LEU A 211 28.47 -30.04 -7.10
C LEU A 211 27.09 -30.53 -6.67
N ALA A 212 26.67 -31.74 -7.04
CA ALA A 212 25.32 -32.26 -6.79
C ALA A 212 24.86 -32.14 -5.32
N GLU A 213 25.74 -32.39 -4.35
CA GLU A 213 25.42 -32.24 -2.91
C GLU A 213 25.24 -30.77 -2.51
N TRP A 214 26.07 -29.87 -3.05
CA TRP A 214 25.95 -28.43 -2.81
C TRP A 214 24.65 -27.89 -3.43
N CYS A 215 24.34 -28.30 -4.65
CA CYS A 215 23.09 -27.93 -5.32
C CYS A 215 21.87 -28.43 -4.54
N ARG A 216 21.92 -29.65 -3.98
CA ARG A 216 20.83 -30.18 -3.14
C ARG A 216 20.63 -29.33 -1.88
N ALA A 217 21.70 -28.92 -1.21
CA ALA A 217 21.62 -28.08 -0.02
C ALA A 217 21.03 -26.69 -0.33
N TYR A 218 21.50 -26.03 -1.39
CA TYR A 218 21.01 -24.70 -1.78
C TYR A 218 19.59 -24.71 -2.35
N LYS A 219 19.15 -25.82 -2.97
CA LYS A 219 17.76 -25.99 -3.40
C LYS A 219 16.79 -25.83 -2.21
N GLN A 220 17.14 -26.36 -1.05
CA GLN A 220 16.34 -26.19 0.16
C GLN A 220 16.30 -24.73 0.64
N SER A 221 17.43 -24.01 0.59
CA SER A 221 17.46 -22.58 0.94
C SER A 221 16.65 -21.71 -0.01
N ILE A 222 16.65 -22.03 -1.31
CA ILE A 222 15.81 -21.34 -2.32
C ILE A 222 14.33 -21.61 -2.05
N ALA A 223 13.98 -22.86 -1.77
CA ALA A 223 12.61 -23.22 -1.41
C ALA A 223 12.13 -22.46 -0.17
N GLU A 224 12.94 -22.38 0.88
CA GLU A 224 12.65 -21.61 2.09
C GLU A 224 12.44 -20.12 1.80
N LEU A 225 13.33 -19.51 1.01
CA LEU A 225 13.22 -18.11 0.61
C LEU A 225 11.93 -17.86 -0.18
N SER A 226 11.64 -18.70 -1.17
CA SER A 226 10.39 -18.64 -1.96
C SER A 226 9.16 -18.73 -1.07
N ALA A 227 9.15 -19.68 -0.15
CA ALA A 227 8.06 -19.94 0.77
C ALA A 227 7.80 -18.71 1.67
N ARG A 228 8.86 -18.14 2.25
CA ARG A 228 8.79 -16.92 3.07
C ARG A 228 8.30 -15.71 2.28
N LEU A 229 8.80 -15.48 1.07
CA LEU A 229 8.36 -14.36 0.22
C LEU A 229 6.90 -14.53 -0.21
N GLY A 230 6.50 -15.74 -0.61
CA GLY A 230 5.12 -16.06 -0.96
C GLY A 230 4.17 -15.85 0.22
N LEU A 231 4.57 -16.25 1.42
CA LEU A 231 3.80 -16.03 2.64
C LEU A 231 3.64 -14.55 3.01
N ASN A 232 4.70 -13.77 2.88
CA ASN A 232 4.64 -12.32 3.09
C ASN A 232 3.69 -11.65 2.09
N GLU A 233 3.72 -12.08 0.83
CA GLU A 233 2.78 -11.61 -0.19
C GLU A 233 1.34 -12.00 0.18
N LEU A 234 1.09 -13.26 0.57
CA LEU A 234 -0.23 -13.73 1.01
C LEU A 234 -0.79 -12.90 2.16
N LYS A 235 0.02 -12.65 3.20
CA LYS A 235 -0.35 -11.79 4.34
C LYS A 235 -0.72 -10.39 3.86
N LEU A 236 0.08 -9.81 2.96
CA LEU A 236 -0.17 -8.48 2.42
C LEU A 236 -1.49 -8.43 1.65
N ARG A 237 -1.76 -9.42 0.78
CA ARG A 237 -3.02 -9.52 0.02
C ARG A 237 -4.23 -9.62 0.93
N ARG A 238 -4.14 -10.44 1.99
CA ARG A 238 -5.21 -10.56 2.99
C ARG A 238 -5.48 -9.24 3.69
N LEU A 239 -4.45 -8.56 4.18
CA LEU A 239 -4.58 -7.25 4.85
C LEU A 239 -5.09 -6.15 3.92
N SER A 240 -4.91 -6.33 2.61
CA SER A 240 -5.35 -5.41 1.56
C SER A 240 -6.76 -5.73 1.04
N GLY A 241 -7.50 -6.64 1.70
CA GLY A 241 -8.86 -7.05 1.31
C GLY A 241 -8.95 -7.96 0.09
N GLN A 242 -7.81 -8.42 -0.45
CA GLN A 242 -7.73 -9.26 -1.65
C GLN A 242 -7.88 -10.74 -1.28
N HIS A 243 -9.05 -11.09 -0.75
CA HIS A 243 -9.31 -12.41 -0.18
C HIS A 243 -9.37 -13.52 -1.22
N GLN A 244 -9.98 -13.28 -2.38
CA GLN A 244 -10.08 -14.27 -3.45
C GLN A 244 -8.70 -14.58 -4.00
N LEU A 245 -7.89 -13.55 -4.27
CA LEU A 245 -6.51 -13.72 -4.69
C LEU A 245 -5.66 -14.41 -3.61
N ALA A 246 -5.78 -14.01 -2.34
CA ALA A 246 -5.06 -14.65 -1.24
C ALA A 246 -5.42 -16.15 -1.12
N ASN A 247 -6.71 -16.48 -1.15
CA ASN A 247 -7.18 -17.87 -1.12
C ASN A 247 -6.69 -18.67 -2.34
N PHE A 248 -6.74 -18.08 -3.54
CA PHE A 248 -6.27 -18.70 -4.77
C PHE A 248 -4.77 -19.03 -4.71
N ILE A 249 -3.94 -18.07 -4.29
CA ILE A 249 -2.50 -18.27 -4.14
C ILE A 249 -2.23 -19.31 -3.05
N ALA A 250 -2.90 -19.24 -1.90
CA ALA A 250 -2.70 -20.17 -0.78
C ALA A 250 -2.98 -21.63 -1.17
N ARG A 251 -3.98 -21.87 -2.03
CA ARG A 251 -4.30 -23.22 -2.56
C ARG A 251 -3.27 -23.76 -3.56
N GLN A 252 -2.46 -22.88 -4.15
CA GLN A 252 -1.42 -23.26 -5.11
C GLN A 252 -0.06 -23.53 -4.46
N VAL A 253 0.07 -23.32 -3.15
CA VAL A 253 1.33 -23.56 -2.44
C VAL A 253 1.67 -25.06 -2.51
N PRO A 254 2.84 -25.44 -3.06
CA PRO A 254 3.27 -26.83 -3.13
C PRO A 254 3.73 -27.30 -1.76
N VAL A 255 2.81 -27.87 -0.98
CA VAL A 255 3.01 -28.28 0.44
C VAL A 255 4.25 -29.17 0.62
N ASP A 256 4.56 -30.03 -0.35
CA ASP A 256 5.69 -30.96 -0.30
C ASP A 256 7.06 -30.31 -0.60
N GLU A 257 7.07 -29.08 -1.13
CA GLU A 257 8.27 -28.36 -1.55
C GLU A 257 8.63 -27.18 -0.63
N VAL A 258 7.80 -26.87 0.37
CA VAL A 258 8.00 -25.74 1.30
C VAL A 258 8.21 -26.24 2.74
N SER A 259 8.64 -25.35 3.65
CA SER A 259 8.75 -25.69 5.06
C SER A 259 7.39 -25.99 5.70
N ALA A 260 7.41 -26.79 6.77
CA ALA A 260 6.22 -27.18 7.51
C ALA A 260 5.44 -25.95 8.02
N ASP A 261 6.14 -24.90 8.45
CA ASP A 261 5.53 -23.67 8.94
C ASP A 261 4.77 -22.94 7.83
N VAL A 262 5.35 -22.82 6.63
CA VAL A 262 4.68 -22.17 5.48
C VAL A 262 3.53 -23.01 4.96
N ALA A 263 3.70 -24.33 4.91
CA ALA A 263 2.65 -25.28 4.56
C ALA A 263 1.44 -25.15 5.52
N LEU A 264 1.71 -25.16 6.84
CA LEU A 264 0.69 -25.01 7.85
C LEU A 264 -0.03 -23.67 7.73
N GLU A 265 0.71 -22.57 7.59
CA GLU A 265 0.09 -21.24 7.50
C GLU A 265 -0.75 -21.06 6.22
N ALA A 266 -0.30 -21.59 5.09
CA ALA A 266 -1.11 -21.61 3.87
C ALA A 266 -2.41 -22.43 4.05
N GLN A 267 -2.33 -23.59 4.71
CA GLN A 267 -3.49 -24.42 5.04
C GLN A 267 -4.44 -23.72 6.01
N GLU A 268 -3.93 -23.01 7.02
CA GLU A 268 -4.74 -22.21 7.95
C GLU A 268 -5.49 -21.09 7.23
N ILE A 269 -4.83 -20.41 6.28
CA ILE A 269 -5.47 -19.39 5.43
C ILE A 269 -6.62 -20.01 4.63
N VAL A 270 -6.37 -21.14 3.97
CA VAL A 270 -7.40 -21.86 3.19
C VAL A 270 -8.56 -22.29 4.08
N ALA A 271 -8.28 -22.91 5.23
CA ALA A 271 -9.28 -23.35 6.19
C ALA A 271 -10.11 -22.18 6.76
N THR A 272 -9.48 -21.02 6.96
CA THR A 272 -10.18 -19.80 7.39
C THR A 272 -11.21 -19.36 6.36
N TYR A 273 -10.85 -19.35 5.08
CA TYR A 273 -11.77 -18.97 4.01
C TYR A 273 -12.85 -20.02 3.75
N ASP A 274 -12.51 -21.31 3.79
CA ASP A 274 -13.49 -22.39 3.66
C ASP A 274 -14.53 -22.31 4.79
N LYS A 275 -14.07 -22.14 6.03
CA LYS A 275 -14.96 -21.93 7.18
C LYS A 275 -15.83 -20.68 7.01
N ALA A 276 -15.27 -19.57 6.55
CA ALA A 276 -16.06 -18.35 6.32
C ALA A 276 -17.17 -18.57 5.28
N LEU A 277 -16.90 -19.31 4.20
CA LEU A 277 -17.91 -19.67 3.21
C LEU A 277 -18.98 -20.61 3.79
N GLU A 278 -18.58 -21.62 4.55
CA GLU A 278 -19.50 -22.52 5.26
C GLU A 278 -20.40 -21.76 6.25
N ASP A 279 -19.81 -20.89 7.07
CA ASP A 279 -20.51 -20.06 8.05
C ASP A 279 -21.49 -19.09 7.36
N ARG A 280 -21.10 -18.51 6.22
CA ARG A 280 -21.98 -17.67 5.38
C ARG A 280 -23.20 -18.46 4.90
N ASP A 281 -22.97 -19.60 4.27
CA ASP A 281 -24.04 -20.41 3.67
C ASP A 281 -24.95 -20.98 4.77
N ARG A 282 -24.37 -21.38 5.91
CA ARG A 282 -25.11 -21.79 7.11
C ARG A 282 -25.95 -20.66 7.68
N ALA A 283 -25.41 -19.44 7.78
CA ALA A 283 -26.16 -18.28 8.26
C ALA A 283 -27.37 -17.99 7.34
N LEU A 284 -27.16 -17.94 6.02
CA LEU A 284 -28.22 -17.68 5.05
C LEU A 284 -29.32 -18.74 5.10
N MET A 285 -28.94 -20.03 5.16
CA MET A 285 -29.88 -21.13 5.28
C MET A 285 -30.73 -20.99 6.55
N TRP A 286 -30.11 -20.75 7.71
CA TRP A 286 -30.82 -20.63 8.97
C TRP A 286 -31.69 -19.39 9.06
N LEU A 287 -31.25 -18.25 8.50
CA LEU A 287 -32.06 -17.05 8.41
C LEU A 287 -33.36 -17.32 7.62
N ASP A 288 -33.26 -18.03 6.48
CA ASP A 288 -34.43 -18.38 5.68
C ASP A 288 -35.35 -19.39 6.41
N LEU A 289 -34.79 -20.40 7.08
CA LEU A 289 -35.56 -21.37 7.86
C LEU A 289 -36.29 -20.76 9.06
N LEU A 290 -35.63 -19.87 9.81
CA LEU A 290 -36.22 -19.22 10.97
C LEU A 290 -37.29 -18.21 10.56
N HIS A 291 -37.06 -17.49 9.47
CA HIS A 291 -38.05 -16.56 8.92
C HIS A 291 -39.34 -17.26 8.48
N ALA A 292 -39.26 -18.52 8.02
CA ALA A 292 -40.45 -19.31 7.70
C ALA A 292 -41.22 -19.81 8.94
N LYS A 293 -40.65 -19.72 10.14
CA LYS A 293 -41.23 -20.22 11.40
C LYS A 293 -41.90 -19.13 12.24
N ILE A 294 -41.77 -17.86 11.85
CA ILE A 294 -42.36 -16.72 12.55
C ILE A 294 -43.69 -16.29 11.90
N PRO A 295 -44.55 -15.55 12.61
CA PRO A 295 -45.81 -15.04 12.05
C PRO A 295 -45.58 -14.16 10.81
N GLU A 296 -46.49 -14.21 9.84
CA GLU A 296 -46.38 -13.51 8.56
C GLU A 296 -46.22 -11.98 8.71
N GLU A 297 -46.91 -11.38 9.69
CA GLU A 297 -46.80 -9.96 10.02
C GLU A 297 -45.36 -9.60 10.46
N THR A 298 -44.80 -10.35 11.40
CA THR A 298 -43.41 -10.16 11.87
C THR A 298 -42.40 -10.47 10.75
N ALA A 299 -42.66 -11.48 9.93
CA ALA A 299 -41.83 -11.82 8.79
C ALA A 299 -41.74 -10.65 7.79
N ALA A 300 -42.87 -10.00 7.49
CA ALA A 300 -42.92 -8.84 6.60
C ALA A 300 -42.07 -7.68 7.13
N GLU A 301 -42.12 -7.40 8.44
CA GLU A 301 -41.30 -6.36 9.07
C GLU A 301 -39.78 -6.64 8.96
N LEU A 302 -39.38 -7.91 9.04
CA LEU A 302 -37.97 -8.32 9.01
C LEU A 302 -37.40 -8.48 7.59
N GLN A 303 -38.26 -8.48 6.56
CA GLN A 303 -37.86 -8.74 5.18
C GLN A 303 -36.79 -7.75 4.69
N GLY A 304 -36.95 -6.46 4.98
CA GLY A 304 -35.97 -5.42 4.62
C GLY A 304 -34.63 -5.60 5.33
N MET A 305 -34.65 -5.99 6.61
CA MET A 305 -33.44 -6.26 7.40
C MET A 305 -32.68 -7.47 6.85
N ARG A 306 -33.39 -8.55 6.52
CA ARG A 306 -32.79 -9.77 5.94
C ARG A 306 -32.14 -9.50 4.59
N ALA A 307 -32.81 -8.73 3.72
CA ALA A 307 -32.27 -8.36 2.42
C ALA A 307 -30.96 -7.56 2.56
N ARG A 308 -30.96 -6.51 3.39
CA ARG A 308 -29.77 -5.69 3.66
C ARG A 308 -28.62 -6.50 4.27
N LEU A 309 -28.92 -7.32 5.28
CA LEU A 309 -27.92 -8.19 5.90
C LEU A 309 -27.29 -9.14 4.88
N ARG A 310 -28.10 -9.72 3.99
CA ARG A 310 -27.62 -10.62 2.91
C ARG A 310 -26.71 -9.88 1.94
N ASP A 311 -27.10 -8.68 1.50
CA ASP A 311 -26.35 -7.88 0.53
C ASP A 311 -25.01 -7.38 1.11
N GLU A 312 -24.98 -7.14 2.41
CA GLU A 312 -23.79 -6.66 3.15
C GLU A 312 -22.94 -7.83 3.73
N MET A 313 -23.28 -9.08 3.43
CA MET A 313 -22.59 -10.25 3.95
C MET A 313 -21.28 -10.51 3.21
N HIS A 314 -20.16 -10.26 3.89
CA HIS A 314 -18.81 -10.41 3.37
C HIS A 314 -17.93 -11.10 4.42
N VAL A 315 -16.78 -11.63 4.02
CA VAL A 315 -15.83 -12.29 4.94
C VAL A 315 -15.51 -11.40 6.15
N GLU A 316 -15.38 -10.09 5.91
CA GLU A 316 -15.08 -9.06 6.93
C GLU A 316 -16.24 -8.75 7.88
N THR A 317 -17.48 -9.13 7.55
CA THR A 317 -18.67 -8.82 8.37
C THR A 317 -19.27 -10.07 9.02
N LEU A 318 -18.84 -11.27 8.62
CA LEU A 318 -19.36 -12.53 9.16
C LEU A 318 -19.16 -12.70 10.66
N GLU A 319 -18.11 -12.11 11.23
CA GLU A 319 -17.86 -12.18 12.67
C GLU A 319 -19.04 -11.65 13.51
N ARG A 320 -19.82 -10.71 12.96
CA ARG A 320 -21.02 -10.13 13.58
C ARG A 320 -22.12 -11.16 13.83
N LEU A 321 -22.12 -12.26 13.07
CA LEU A 321 -23.11 -13.34 13.15
C LEU A 321 -22.64 -14.52 14.02
N VAL A 322 -21.46 -14.45 14.63
CA VAL A 322 -20.96 -15.50 15.53
C VAL A 322 -21.93 -15.85 16.66
N PRO A 323 -22.57 -14.89 17.37
CA PRO A 323 -23.54 -15.22 18.42
C PRO A 323 -24.73 -16.02 17.87
N PHE A 324 -25.25 -15.63 16.71
CA PHE A 324 -26.32 -16.33 16.01
C PHE A 324 -25.91 -17.75 15.63
N LEU A 325 -24.78 -17.91 14.93
CA LEU A 325 -24.29 -19.21 14.44
C LEU A 325 -23.99 -20.21 15.56
N ARG A 326 -23.70 -19.74 16.78
CA ARG A 326 -23.52 -20.61 17.96
C ARG A 326 -24.82 -21.21 18.47
N VAL A 327 -25.95 -20.52 18.28
CA VAL A 327 -27.23 -20.89 18.89
C VAL A 327 -28.31 -21.30 17.87
N VAL A 328 -28.03 -21.24 16.57
CA VAL A 328 -29.02 -21.60 15.52
C VAL A 328 -29.67 -22.96 15.73
N GLU A 329 -28.91 -23.94 16.23
CA GLU A 329 -29.36 -25.31 16.50
C GLU A 329 -29.85 -25.52 17.95
N ASP A 330 -29.74 -24.53 18.82
CA ASP A 330 -30.16 -24.65 20.22
C ASP A 330 -31.70 -24.71 20.32
N GLU A 331 -32.26 -25.85 20.70
CA GLU A 331 -33.71 -26.04 20.81
C GLU A 331 -34.35 -25.26 21.97
N THR A 332 -33.55 -24.71 22.90
CA THR A 332 -34.06 -23.94 24.04
C THR A 332 -34.45 -22.50 23.68
N LEU A 333 -33.89 -21.96 22.59
CA LEU A 333 -34.21 -20.63 22.10
C LEU A 333 -35.30 -20.66 21.03
N THR A 334 -36.21 -19.68 21.12
CA THR A 334 -37.26 -19.51 20.11
C THR A 334 -36.68 -18.97 18.79
N PRO A 335 -37.40 -19.11 17.66
CA PRO A 335 -36.99 -18.49 16.40
C PRO A 335 -36.77 -16.98 16.51
N ASP A 336 -37.62 -16.29 17.29
CA ASP A 336 -37.51 -14.85 17.54
C ASP A 336 -36.21 -14.49 18.25
N GLN A 337 -35.83 -15.23 19.30
CA GLN A 337 -34.59 -14.99 20.03
C GLN A 337 -33.35 -15.20 19.16
N LYS A 338 -33.36 -16.23 18.31
CA LYS A 338 -32.26 -16.50 17.38
C LYS A 338 -32.15 -15.40 16.32
N LEU A 339 -33.28 -14.97 15.75
CA LEU A 339 -33.31 -13.86 14.79
C LEU A 339 -32.87 -12.55 15.45
N ALA A 340 -33.25 -12.31 16.70
CA ALA A 340 -32.81 -11.14 17.46
C ALA A 340 -31.28 -11.08 17.57
N LEU A 341 -30.62 -12.21 17.88
CA LEU A 341 -29.16 -12.29 17.96
C LEU A 341 -28.49 -12.02 16.61
N ALA A 342 -29.06 -12.52 15.51
CA ALA A 342 -28.54 -12.23 14.16
C ALA A 342 -28.64 -10.74 13.83
N TYR A 343 -29.82 -10.15 14.02
CA TYR A 343 -30.10 -8.78 13.62
C TYR A 343 -29.43 -7.74 14.52
N SER A 344 -29.41 -7.97 15.83
CA SER A 344 -28.72 -7.08 16.77
C SER A 344 -27.20 -7.20 16.66
N GLY A 345 -26.67 -8.42 16.55
CA GLY A 345 -25.24 -8.64 16.32
C GLY A 345 -24.74 -8.00 15.02
N TRP A 346 -25.57 -7.99 13.96
CA TRP A 346 -25.25 -7.30 12.72
C TRP A 346 -25.07 -5.78 12.90
N VAL A 347 -25.90 -5.18 13.73
CA VAL A 347 -26.00 -3.72 13.90
C VAL A 347 -25.04 -3.19 14.95
N LEU A 348 -24.85 -3.91 16.06
CA LEU A 348 -23.99 -3.49 17.18
C LEU A 348 -22.63 -4.19 17.21
N GLY A 349 -22.47 -5.27 16.46
CA GLY A 349 -21.33 -6.18 16.58
C GLY A 349 -21.65 -7.37 17.50
N ALA A 350 -20.85 -8.43 17.36
CA ALA A 350 -21.07 -9.70 18.05
C ALA A 350 -21.18 -9.62 19.60
N PRO A 351 -20.36 -8.82 20.32
CA PRO A 351 -20.41 -8.77 21.79
C PRO A 351 -21.72 -8.22 22.35
N GLU A 352 -22.40 -7.35 21.60
CA GLU A 352 -23.58 -6.59 22.03
C GLU A 352 -24.88 -7.18 21.46
N ALA A 353 -24.84 -8.40 20.93
CA ALA A 353 -26.02 -9.09 20.43
C ALA A 353 -27.03 -9.37 21.57
N VAL A 354 -28.31 -9.14 21.31
CA VAL A 354 -29.42 -9.32 22.26
C VAL A 354 -30.45 -10.33 21.75
N GLU A 355 -31.14 -10.98 22.69
CA GLU A 355 -32.16 -12.00 22.39
C GLU A 355 -33.58 -11.44 22.20
N GLU A 356 -33.79 -10.15 22.42
CA GLU A 356 -35.10 -9.53 22.31
C GLU A 356 -35.34 -8.98 20.90
N LEU A 357 -36.24 -9.62 20.15
CA LEU A 357 -36.49 -9.29 18.73
C LEU A 357 -36.97 -7.84 18.56
N LYS A 358 -37.82 -7.33 19.47
CA LYS A 358 -38.31 -5.95 19.38
C LYS A 358 -37.19 -4.93 19.54
N VAL A 359 -36.26 -5.18 20.46
CA VAL A 359 -35.04 -4.36 20.61
C VAL A 359 -34.18 -4.44 19.34
N ALA A 360 -34.01 -5.63 18.76
CA ALA A 360 -33.28 -5.77 17.49
C ALA A 360 -33.94 -4.96 16.35
N GLN A 361 -35.27 -4.96 16.24
CA GLN A 361 -35.99 -4.13 15.27
C GLN A 361 -35.76 -2.63 15.51
N ASN A 362 -35.81 -2.17 16.76
CA ASN A 362 -35.54 -0.78 17.12
C ASN A 362 -34.09 -0.37 16.80
N LEU A 363 -33.13 -1.28 16.99
CA LEU A 363 -31.74 -1.06 16.58
C LEU A 363 -31.59 -0.89 15.07
N TRP A 364 -32.32 -1.66 14.27
CA TRP A 364 -32.37 -1.47 12.82
C TRP A 364 -33.03 -0.15 12.42
N ALA A 365 -34.13 0.24 13.08
CA ALA A 365 -34.75 1.54 12.88
C ALA A 365 -33.75 2.67 13.18
N ALA A 366 -33.04 2.58 14.32
CA ALA A 366 -31.99 3.51 14.68
C ALA A 366 -30.85 3.53 13.65
N ARG A 367 -30.42 2.38 13.12
CA ARG A 367 -29.43 2.31 12.04
C ARG A 367 -29.87 3.10 10.81
N PHE A 368 -31.12 2.97 10.39
CA PHE A 368 -31.63 3.73 9.25
C PHE A 368 -31.70 5.23 9.54
N LEU A 369 -32.14 5.62 10.74
CA LEU A 369 -32.17 7.01 11.18
C LEU A 369 -30.77 7.63 11.25
N VAL A 370 -29.77 6.93 11.78
CA VAL A 370 -28.38 7.42 11.82
C VAL A 370 -27.83 7.61 10.41
N LEU A 371 -28.08 6.67 9.49
CA LEU A 371 -27.68 6.80 8.08
C LEU A 371 -28.41 7.96 7.38
N GLU A 372 -29.67 8.21 7.72
CA GLU A 372 -30.42 9.37 7.23
C GLU A 372 -29.86 10.68 7.80
N TYR A 373 -29.53 10.73 9.09
CA TYR A 373 -28.93 11.89 9.74
C TYR A 373 -27.63 12.31 9.03
N ILE A 374 -26.76 11.34 8.73
CA ILE A 374 -25.48 11.57 8.04
C ILE A 374 -25.69 12.09 6.61
N ARG A 375 -26.75 11.64 5.93
CA ARG A 375 -27.06 12.06 4.55
C ARG A 375 -27.83 13.37 4.45
N SER A 376 -28.55 13.75 5.50
CA SER A 376 -29.40 14.94 5.49
C SER A 376 -28.54 16.20 5.56
N ASP A 377 -28.80 17.18 4.68
CA ASP A 377 -28.25 18.53 4.76
C ASP A 377 -29.24 19.53 5.38
N ASN A 378 -30.40 19.05 5.85
CA ASN A 378 -31.43 19.87 6.48
C ASN A 378 -31.36 19.74 8.00
N ASP A 379 -31.01 20.85 8.67
CA ASP A 379 -30.88 20.93 10.12
C ASP A 379 -32.19 20.58 10.87
N LEU A 380 -33.35 21.00 10.36
CA LEU A 380 -34.64 20.64 10.96
C LEU A 380 -34.88 19.12 10.92
N ARG A 381 -34.58 18.49 9.78
CA ARG A 381 -34.72 17.03 9.66
C ARG A 381 -33.72 16.30 10.55
N ARG A 382 -32.50 16.84 10.72
CA ARG A 382 -31.51 16.30 11.66
C ARG A 382 -32.02 16.35 13.09
N ASP A 383 -32.63 17.45 13.51
CA ASP A 383 -33.22 17.58 14.85
C ASP A 383 -34.39 16.59 15.06
N GLU A 384 -35.29 16.46 14.08
CA GLU A 384 -36.38 15.47 14.11
C GLU A 384 -35.84 14.03 14.26
N ILE A 385 -34.81 13.68 13.50
CA ILE A 385 -34.19 12.35 13.58
C ILE A 385 -33.60 12.09 14.97
N LEU A 386 -33.00 13.10 15.61
CA LEU A 386 -32.48 12.97 16.97
C LEU A 386 -33.61 12.74 17.99
N GLU A 387 -34.76 13.39 17.84
CA GLU A 387 -35.95 13.13 18.65
C GLU A 387 -36.50 11.71 18.41
N GLU A 388 -36.59 11.27 17.15
CA GLU A 388 -37.00 9.90 16.80
C GLU A 388 -36.08 8.86 17.44
N LEU A 389 -34.76 9.05 17.37
CA LEU A 389 -33.76 8.18 18.00
C LEU A 389 -33.92 8.10 19.52
N GLN A 390 -34.21 9.22 20.19
CA GLN A 390 -34.41 9.26 21.64
C GLN A 390 -35.66 8.50 22.10
N ASN A 391 -36.68 8.40 21.23
CA ASN A 391 -37.93 7.73 21.52
C ASN A 391 -37.91 6.21 21.24
N LEU A 392 -36.83 5.69 20.62
CA LEU A 392 -36.69 4.25 20.37
C LEU A 392 -36.29 3.49 21.64
N GLU A 393 -37.18 2.63 22.13
CA GLU A 393 -36.90 1.76 23.28
C GLU A 393 -35.71 0.84 23.02
N GLY A 394 -34.81 0.73 24.00
CA GLY A 394 -33.61 -0.11 23.89
C GLY A 394 -32.49 0.50 23.02
N VAL A 395 -32.61 1.75 22.56
CA VAL A 395 -31.55 2.46 21.85
C VAL A 395 -30.95 3.52 22.77
N SER A 396 -29.75 3.26 23.29
CA SER A 396 -29.00 4.22 24.11
C SER A 396 -27.92 4.92 23.28
N VAL A 397 -27.40 6.05 23.77
CA VAL A 397 -26.24 6.73 23.16
C VAL A 397 -25.04 5.79 23.02
N SER A 398 -24.81 4.91 24.00
CA SER A 398 -23.74 3.90 23.92
C SER A 398 -23.96 2.92 22.77
N ARG A 399 -25.17 2.39 22.61
CA ARG A 399 -25.52 1.49 21.49
C ARG A 399 -25.44 2.18 20.13
N VAL A 400 -25.78 3.47 20.07
CA VAL A 400 -25.56 4.27 18.86
C VAL A 400 -24.07 4.38 18.56
N ALA A 401 -23.22 4.62 19.58
CA ALA A 401 -21.77 4.67 19.40
C ALA A 401 -21.19 3.33 18.90
N ASP A 402 -21.63 2.21 19.47
CA ASP A 402 -21.23 0.86 19.01
C ASP A 402 -21.68 0.62 17.55
N MET A 403 -22.88 1.08 17.20
CA MET A 403 -23.44 0.99 15.86
C MET A 403 -22.64 1.78 14.81
N VAL A 404 -22.14 2.98 15.14
CA VAL A 404 -21.42 3.85 14.19
C VAL A 404 -20.25 3.11 13.53
N GLY A 405 -19.51 2.29 14.30
CA GLY A 405 -18.40 1.49 13.76
C GLY A 405 -18.84 0.42 12.77
N GLN A 406 -20.08 -0.04 12.87
CA GLN A 406 -20.65 -1.13 12.06
C GLN A 406 -21.46 -0.65 10.84
N LEU A 407 -21.71 0.66 10.73
CA LEU A 407 -22.49 1.24 9.65
C LEU A 407 -21.84 0.96 8.28
N PRO A 408 -22.68 0.70 7.25
CA PRO A 408 -22.20 0.75 5.87
C PRO A 408 -21.84 2.19 5.49
N MET A 409 -21.32 2.37 4.29
CA MET A 409 -21.16 3.71 3.72
C MET A 409 -22.52 4.43 3.70
N ALA A 410 -22.55 5.64 4.28
CA ALA A 410 -23.79 6.42 4.38
C ALA A 410 -24.28 6.87 3.00
N PHE A 411 -23.35 7.17 2.10
CA PHE A 411 -23.66 7.47 0.70
C PHE A 411 -23.35 6.23 -0.15
N GLU A 412 -24.19 5.99 -1.15
CA GLU A 412 -23.98 4.87 -2.07
C GLU A 412 -22.62 5.00 -2.76
N THR A 413 -21.85 3.92 -2.68
CA THR A 413 -20.59 3.80 -3.43
C THR A 413 -20.94 3.66 -4.91
N PRO A 414 -20.41 4.51 -5.80
CA PRO A 414 -20.57 4.34 -7.23
C PRO A 414 -20.11 2.95 -7.69
N VAL A 415 -20.75 2.41 -8.72
CA VAL A 415 -20.26 1.20 -9.37
C VAL A 415 -19.01 1.58 -10.15
N THR A 416 -17.84 1.27 -9.58
CA THR A 416 -16.52 1.54 -10.15
C THR A 416 -15.77 0.24 -10.32
N GLU A 417 -15.19 0.03 -11.50
CA GLU A 417 -14.39 -1.17 -11.74
C GLU A 417 -13.04 -1.05 -11.02
N SER A 418 -12.67 -2.12 -10.29
CA SER A 418 -11.37 -2.16 -9.61
C SER A 418 -10.22 -2.20 -10.63
N SER A 419 -9.07 -1.61 -10.27
CA SER A 419 -7.86 -1.62 -11.12
C SER A 419 -7.96 -0.87 -12.46
N ILE A 420 -9.00 -0.05 -12.64
CA ILE A 420 -9.17 0.84 -13.78
C ILE A 420 -9.16 2.29 -13.27
N VAL A 421 -8.61 3.21 -14.08
CA VAL A 421 -8.69 4.64 -13.78
C VAL A 421 -10.02 5.18 -14.30
N GLU A 422 -10.79 5.80 -13.43
CA GLU A 422 -12.04 6.49 -13.76
C GLU A 422 -11.94 7.96 -13.38
N ASP A 423 -12.45 8.85 -14.22
CA ASP A 423 -12.60 10.26 -13.87
C ASP A 423 -13.95 10.50 -13.19
N VAL A 424 -13.92 11.14 -12.03
CA VAL A 424 -15.09 11.44 -11.23
C VAL A 424 -15.27 12.95 -11.16
N THR A 425 -16.45 13.42 -11.59
CA THR A 425 -16.86 14.82 -11.49
C THR A 425 -17.96 14.96 -10.44
N PHE A 426 -17.87 15.99 -9.60
CA PHE A 426 -18.85 16.27 -8.55
C PHE A 426 -18.93 17.77 -8.26
N SER A 427 -20.02 18.22 -7.62
CA SER A 427 -20.14 19.59 -7.12
C SER A 427 -19.56 19.67 -5.71
N SER A 428 -18.85 20.76 -5.39
CA SER A 428 -18.40 21.06 -4.03
C SER A 428 -19.57 21.01 -3.04
N ASP A 429 -19.28 20.84 -1.75
CA ASP A 429 -20.33 20.81 -0.72
C ASP A 429 -21.14 22.13 -0.67
N SER A 430 -20.54 23.27 -1.08
CA SER A 430 -21.27 24.54 -1.25
C SER A 430 -22.16 24.59 -2.49
N GLY A 431 -22.00 23.65 -3.43
CA GLY A 431 -22.67 23.62 -4.73
C GLY A 431 -22.18 24.68 -5.72
N GLU A 432 -21.18 25.48 -5.34
CA GLU A 432 -20.75 26.65 -6.12
C GLU A 432 -19.75 26.30 -7.23
N ALA A 433 -19.07 25.16 -7.11
CA ALA A 433 -18.01 24.82 -8.05
C ALA A 433 -17.97 23.33 -8.40
N GLU A 434 -17.70 23.05 -9.67
CA GLU A 434 -17.47 21.70 -10.18
C GLU A 434 -16.02 21.28 -9.88
N ARG A 435 -15.87 20.04 -9.42
CA ARG A 435 -14.63 19.42 -8.98
C ARG A 435 -14.43 18.13 -9.75
N GLN A 436 -13.18 17.78 -10.03
CA GLN A 436 -12.84 16.56 -10.76
C GLN A 436 -11.59 15.91 -10.17
N TYR A 437 -11.57 14.58 -10.16
CA TYR A 437 -10.39 13.79 -9.83
C TYR A 437 -10.40 12.47 -10.60
N SER A 438 -9.22 11.94 -10.92
CA SER A 438 -9.06 10.57 -11.39
C SER A 438 -8.95 9.64 -10.18
N LEU A 439 -9.60 8.49 -10.23
CA LEU A 439 -9.72 7.50 -9.16
C LEU A 439 -9.28 6.13 -9.65
N MET A 440 -8.62 5.37 -8.78
CA MET A 440 -8.45 3.93 -8.93
C MET A 440 -8.67 3.22 -7.59
N LEU A 441 -9.51 2.20 -7.63
CA LEU A 441 -9.74 1.31 -6.49
C LEU A 441 -8.78 0.11 -6.52
N PRO A 442 -8.34 -0.38 -5.35
CA PRO A 442 -7.52 -1.59 -5.28
C PRO A 442 -8.31 -2.82 -5.79
N PRO A 443 -7.63 -3.89 -6.22
CA PRO A 443 -8.28 -5.15 -6.56
C PRO A 443 -9.16 -5.65 -5.42
N GLU A 444 -10.33 -6.21 -5.77
CA GLU A 444 -11.30 -6.75 -4.81
C GLU A 444 -11.75 -5.72 -3.74
N TYR A 445 -11.85 -4.44 -4.12
CA TYR A 445 -12.35 -3.41 -3.23
C TYR A 445 -13.73 -3.80 -2.64
N SER A 446 -13.87 -3.65 -1.32
CA SER A 446 -15.09 -3.93 -0.57
C SER A 446 -15.40 -2.75 0.36
N PRO A 447 -16.62 -2.17 0.35
CA PRO A 447 -16.96 -1.05 1.24
C PRO A 447 -16.95 -1.42 2.74
N HIS A 448 -16.72 -2.69 3.08
CA HIS A 448 -16.66 -3.20 4.44
C HIS A 448 -15.27 -3.20 5.07
N LEU A 449 -14.21 -2.89 4.31
CA LEU A 449 -12.83 -2.78 4.81
C LEU A 449 -12.34 -1.33 4.72
N ALA A 450 -11.55 -0.87 5.69
CA ALA A 450 -10.94 0.45 5.67
C ALA A 450 -9.60 0.43 4.90
N TYR A 451 -9.52 1.21 3.82
CA TYR A 451 -8.34 1.26 2.96
C TYR A 451 -7.53 2.54 3.16
N PRO A 452 -6.19 2.47 3.13
CA PRO A 452 -5.38 3.68 3.05
C PRO A 452 -5.65 4.41 1.73
N MET A 453 -5.48 5.74 1.73
CA MET A 453 -5.65 6.56 0.54
C MET A 453 -4.34 7.26 0.17
N LEU A 454 -4.02 7.27 -1.12
CA LEU A 454 -2.92 8.05 -1.70
C LEU A 454 -3.46 9.12 -2.63
N VAL A 455 -3.23 10.38 -2.27
CA VAL A 455 -3.53 11.56 -3.07
C VAL A 455 -2.28 11.93 -3.87
N VAL A 456 -2.36 11.83 -5.19
CA VAL A 456 -1.24 12.06 -6.10
C VAL A 456 -1.45 13.38 -6.84
N LEU A 457 -0.51 14.31 -6.70
CA LEU A 457 -0.49 15.57 -7.42
C LEU A 457 0.47 15.47 -8.61
N ASN A 458 -0.10 15.47 -9.81
CA ASN A 458 0.62 15.40 -11.09
C ASN A 458 1.51 16.62 -11.33
N SER A 459 2.58 16.47 -12.12
CA SER A 459 3.39 17.61 -12.55
C SER A 459 2.80 18.30 -13.77
N SER A 460 3.37 19.45 -14.16
CA SER A 460 2.95 20.15 -15.38
C SER A 460 3.16 19.27 -16.60
N GLY A 461 2.17 19.19 -17.48
CA GLY A 461 2.22 18.38 -18.69
C GLY A 461 2.07 16.87 -18.47
N GLN A 462 1.80 16.41 -17.25
CA GLN A 462 1.39 15.04 -16.95
C GLN A 462 -0.10 15.00 -16.67
N ASP A 463 -0.85 14.09 -17.31
CA ASP A 463 -2.25 13.87 -17.01
C ASP A 463 -2.44 13.08 -15.70
N GLU A 464 -3.58 13.30 -15.06
CA GLU A 464 -3.95 12.74 -13.75
C GLU A 464 -4.05 11.22 -13.81
N ALA A 465 -4.57 10.66 -14.89
CA ALA A 465 -4.68 9.22 -15.07
C ALA A 465 -3.30 8.54 -15.15
N SER A 466 -2.34 9.14 -15.85
CA SER A 466 -0.94 8.69 -15.86
C SER A 466 -0.30 8.81 -14.50
N ALA A 467 -0.63 9.83 -13.71
CA ALA A 467 -0.14 9.97 -12.33
C ALA A 467 -0.70 8.88 -11.41
N VAL A 468 -1.98 8.54 -11.51
CA VAL A 468 -2.58 7.40 -10.80
C VAL A 468 -1.90 6.08 -11.21
N LYS A 469 -1.77 5.84 -12.52
CA LYS A 469 -1.14 4.61 -13.06
C LYS A 469 0.31 4.45 -12.65
N TRP A 470 1.05 5.55 -12.46
CA TRP A 470 2.43 5.47 -11.97
C TRP A 470 2.54 4.75 -10.62
N TRP A 471 1.60 5.00 -9.71
CA TRP A 471 1.58 4.42 -8.37
C TRP A 471 0.83 3.09 -8.30
N ALA A 472 -0.31 3.05 -8.96
CA ALA A 472 -1.27 1.97 -8.85
C ALA A 472 -1.10 0.90 -9.93
N GLY A 473 -0.43 1.22 -11.03
CA GLY A 473 -0.31 0.35 -12.20
C GLY A 473 -1.65 0.22 -12.93
N ASP A 474 -1.87 -0.95 -13.53
CA ASP A 474 -3.12 -1.32 -14.20
C ASP A 474 -3.44 -2.81 -13.99
N ALA A 475 -4.50 -3.30 -14.64
CA ALA A 475 -4.93 -4.68 -14.52
C ALA A 475 -3.90 -5.72 -15.03
N GLN A 476 -2.99 -5.34 -15.93
CA GLN A 476 -1.94 -6.24 -16.43
C GLN A 476 -0.69 -6.19 -15.54
N GLN A 477 -0.33 -5.01 -15.05
CA GLN A 477 0.83 -4.80 -14.19
C GLN A 477 0.43 -3.98 -12.97
N GLN A 478 0.11 -4.68 -11.88
CA GLN A 478 -0.24 -4.05 -10.61
C GLN A 478 0.96 -3.27 -10.04
N GLY A 479 0.72 -1.99 -9.74
CA GLY A 479 1.66 -1.13 -9.03
C GLY A 479 1.65 -1.37 -7.53
N TRP A 480 2.55 -0.70 -6.82
CA TRP A 480 2.71 -0.85 -5.38
C TRP A 480 1.46 -0.45 -4.59
N ALA A 481 0.72 0.54 -5.05
CA ALA A 481 -0.49 1.01 -4.37
C ALA A 481 -1.60 -0.05 -4.42
N GLN A 482 -1.88 -0.66 -5.58
CA GLN A 482 -2.84 -1.76 -5.70
C GLN A 482 -2.44 -2.99 -4.86
N ARG A 483 -1.16 -3.37 -4.90
CA ARG A 483 -0.66 -4.52 -4.12
C ARG A 483 -0.86 -4.36 -2.61
N ARG A 484 -0.90 -3.11 -2.14
CA ARG A 484 -1.03 -2.74 -0.72
C ARG A 484 -2.43 -2.23 -0.35
N GLY A 485 -3.42 -2.38 -1.24
CA GLY A 485 -4.80 -1.99 -0.98
C GLY A 485 -5.04 -0.48 -0.89
N TYR A 486 -4.29 0.35 -1.60
CA TYR A 486 -4.52 1.79 -1.59
C TYR A 486 -5.64 2.18 -2.56
N ILE A 487 -6.54 3.04 -2.09
CA ILE A 487 -7.35 3.89 -2.97
C ILE A 487 -6.43 5.01 -3.46
N VAL A 488 -6.29 5.18 -4.77
CA VAL A 488 -5.41 6.20 -5.35
C VAL A 488 -6.25 7.23 -6.08
N ILE A 489 -6.04 8.51 -5.77
CA ILE A 489 -6.70 9.60 -6.47
C ILE A 489 -5.69 10.61 -7.00
N ALA A 490 -6.03 11.26 -8.11
CA ALA A 490 -5.34 12.43 -8.62
C ALA A 490 -6.35 13.57 -8.85
N PRO A 491 -6.44 14.55 -7.94
CA PRO A 491 -7.29 15.74 -8.11
C PRO A 491 -6.87 16.54 -9.35
N HIS A 492 -7.83 17.10 -10.08
CA HIS A 492 -7.58 17.96 -11.25
C HIS A 492 -7.33 19.39 -10.76
N TYR A 493 -6.18 19.59 -10.12
CA TYR A 493 -5.90 20.77 -9.29
C TYR A 493 -5.14 21.90 -10.01
N LEU A 494 -4.69 21.65 -11.24
CA LEU A 494 -3.97 22.63 -12.03
C LEU A 494 -4.94 23.59 -12.71
N ASP A 495 -4.52 24.84 -12.88
CA ASP A 495 -5.30 25.82 -13.62
C ASP A 495 -5.51 25.35 -15.08
N LYS A 496 -6.76 25.43 -15.57
CA LYS A 496 -7.14 24.84 -16.86
C LYS A 496 -6.55 25.59 -18.06
N GLU A 497 -6.20 26.87 -17.90
CA GLU A 497 -5.65 27.69 -19.00
C GLU A 497 -4.13 27.56 -19.08
N THR A 498 -3.46 27.61 -17.94
CA THR A 498 -1.99 27.61 -17.85
C THR A 498 -1.40 26.21 -17.69
N GLY A 499 -2.14 25.26 -17.11
CA GLY A 499 -1.63 23.95 -16.73
C GLY A 499 -0.55 24.01 -15.64
N GLU A 500 -0.58 25.07 -14.83
CA GLU A 500 0.35 25.34 -13.75
C GLU A 500 -0.36 25.37 -12.38
N TYR A 501 0.42 25.15 -11.33
CA TYR A 501 -0.01 25.31 -9.95
C TYR A 501 0.19 26.76 -9.54
N ASP A 502 -0.92 27.41 -9.20
CA ASP A 502 -1.00 28.86 -8.98
C ASP A 502 -0.90 29.27 -7.50
N TYR A 503 -0.75 28.30 -6.58
CA TYR A 503 -0.77 28.52 -5.13
C TYR A 503 -2.05 29.21 -4.63
N SER A 504 -3.16 29.07 -5.37
CA SER A 504 -4.42 29.69 -4.96
C SER A 504 -5.14 28.88 -3.89
N THR A 505 -5.95 29.59 -3.11
CA THR A 505 -6.88 28.96 -2.15
C THR A 505 -7.84 28.01 -2.87
N GLU A 506 -8.19 28.29 -4.12
CA GLU A 506 -9.11 27.45 -4.90
C GLU A 506 -8.49 26.09 -5.23
N SER A 507 -7.24 26.07 -5.72
CA SER A 507 -6.49 24.84 -5.99
C SER A 507 -6.35 23.98 -4.72
N ASN A 508 -6.06 24.61 -3.59
CA ASN A 508 -5.98 23.92 -2.29
C ASN A 508 -7.35 23.36 -1.86
N THR A 509 -8.41 24.17 -1.99
CA THR A 509 -9.78 23.76 -1.64
C THR A 509 -10.25 22.60 -2.50
N LEU A 510 -9.95 22.61 -3.81
CA LEU A 510 -10.28 21.51 -4.72
C LEU A 510 -9.68 20.17 -4.27
N VAL A 511 -8.41 20.15 -3.87
CA VAL A 511 -7.76 18.93 -3.38
C VAL A 511 -8.47 18.41 -2.12
N ARG A 512 -8.82 19.31 -1.19
CA ARG A 512 -9.52 18.97 0.07
C ARG A 512 -10.97 18.51 -0.17
N ASP A 513 -11.66 19.13 -1.12
CA ASP A 513 -12.99 18.72 -1.55
C ASP A 513 -12.95 17.31 -2.14
N CYS A 514 -11.94 16.98 -2.96
CA CYS A 514 -11.77 15.64 -3.53
C CYS A 514 -11.54 14.59 -2.43
N ILE A 515 -10.65 14.87 -1.47
CA ILE A 515 -10.42 14.00 -0.30
C ILE A 515 -11.72 13.76 0.48
N THR A 516 -12.48 14.82 0.75
CA THR A 516 -13.75 14.75 1.48
C THR A 516 -14.79 13.96 0.70
N HIS A 517 -14.93 14.20 -0.59
CA HIS A 517 -15.87 13.48 -1.46
C HIS A 517 -15.55 11.99 -1.51
N VAL A 518 -14.28 11.62 -1.64
CA VAL A 518 -13.84 10.21 -1.65
C VAL A 518 -14.17 9.55 -0.31
N ARG A 519 -13.89 10.20 0.83
CA ARG A 519 -14.22 9.68 2.16
C ARG A 519 -15.72 9.47 2.39
N LYS A 520 -16.59 10.27 1.72
CA LYS A 520 -18.04 10.10 1.78
C LYS A 520 -18.53 8.89 0.98
N ARG A 521 -17.84 8.49 -0.09
CA ARG A 521 -18.31 7.48 -1.07
C ARG A 521 -17.55 6.16 -1.04
N TYR A 522 -16.32 6.17 -0.55
CA TYR A 522 -15.45 5.01 -0.42
C TYR A 522 -14.94 4.89 1.02
N ARG A 523 -14.83 3.65 1.50
CA ARG A 523 -14.33 3.31 2.84
C ARG A 523 -12.82 3.57 3.00
N VAL A 524 -12.49 4.82 3.25
CA VAL A 524 -11.12 5.28 3.53
C VAL A 524 -10.83 5.20 5.03
N ASP A 525 -9.67 4.66 5.37
CA ASP A 525 -9.06 4.82 6.68
C ASP A 525 -8.54 6.25 6.84
N SER A 526 -9.23 7.04 7.66
CA SER A 526 -8.93 8.47 7.82
C SER A 526 -7.58 8.72 8.51
N ASP A 527 -7.03 7.73 9.22
CA ASP A 527 -5.70 7.83 9.84
C ASP A 527 -4.56 7.46 8.88
N ARG A 528 -4.90 6.99 7.67
CA ARG A 528 -3.94 6.55 6.64
C ARG A 528 -4.19 7.23 5.30
N VAL A 529 -4.22 8.56 5.31
CA VAL A 529 -4.25 9.40 4.10
C VAL A 529 -2.86 9.98 3.84
N PHE A 530 -2.32 9.70 2.66
CA PHE A 530 -0.99 10.14 2.24
C PHE A 530 -1.11 11.03 1.02
N ILE A 531 -0.26 12.05 0.93
CA ILE A 531 -0.18 12.94 -0.23
C ILE A 531 1.24 12.90 -0.83
N ALA A 532 1.32 12.82 -2.14
CA ALA A 532 2.58 12.73 -2.87
C ALA A 532 2.51 13.49 -4.19
N GLY A 533 3.65 13.99 -4.65
CA GLY A 533 3.74 14.64 -5.95
C GLY A 533 5.18 14.75 -6.44
N HIS A 534 5.34 15.08 -7.73
CA HIS A 534 6.65 15.23 -8.37
C HIS A 534 6.75 16.59 -9.08
N GLY A 535 7.94 17.21 -9.04
CA GLY A 535 8.16 18.54 -9.62
C GLY A 535 7.19 19.56 -9.03
N MET A 536 6.37 20.18 -9.86
CA MET A 536 5.32 21.10 -9.42
C MET A 536 4.29 20.45 -8.48
N GLY A 537 3.97 19.17 -8.68
CA GLY A 537 3.12 18.42 -7.75
C GLY A 537 3.75 18.24 -6.37
N ALA A 538 5.09 18.26 -6.27
CA ALA A 538 5.77 18.25 -4.98
C ALA A 538 5.64 19.60 -4.26
N ASP A 539 5.70 20.71 -5.01
CA ASP A 539 5.45 22.05 -4.43
C ASP A 539 4.01 22.14 -3.89
N ALA A 540 3.03 21.70 -4.68
CA ALA A 540 1.63 21.61 -4.26
C ALA A 540 1.43 20.65 -3.07
N THR A 541 2.15 19.53 -3.04
CA THR A 541 2.10 18.57 -1.92
C THR A 541 2.50 19.25 -0.62
N TYR A 542 3.62 19.99 -0.62
CA TYR A 542 4.06 20.73 0.56
C TYR A 542 3.07 21.81 0.97
N ASP A 543 2.55 22.57 0.01
CA ASP A 543 1.60 23.65 0.27
C ASP A 543 0.30 23.12 0.90
N VAL A 544 -0.32 22.12 0.28
CA VAL A 544 -1.54 21.48 0.79
C VAL A 544 -1.30 20.85 2.15
N ALA A 545 -0.27 20.01 2.30
CA ALA A 545 0.00 19.30 3.56
C ALA A 545 0.34 20.24 4.73
N LEU A 546 1.06 21.34 4.48
CA LEU A 546 1.39 22.31 5.53
C LEU A 546 0.19 23.21 5.89
N SER A 547 -0.74 23.43 4.95
CA SER A 547 -1.95 24.20 5.20
C SER A 547 -3.02 23.42 5.98
N ALA A 548 -3.00 22.09 5.90
CA ALA A 548 -3.93 21.18 6.58
C ALA A 548 -3.16 19.94 7.08
N PRO A 549 -2.44 20.06 8.21
CA PRO A 549 -1.63 18.95 8.73
C PRO A 549 -2.44 17.86 9.45
N ASP A 550 -3.71 18.15 9.77
CA ASP A 550 -4.70 17.21 10.33
C ASP A 550 -5.49 16.56 9.19
#